data_AF-A0A2H0WWY4-F1
#
_entry.id   AF-A0A2H0WWY4-F1
#
_cell.length_a   1.000
_cell.length_b   1.000
_cell.length_c   1.000
_cell.angle_alpha   90.00
_cell.angle_beta   90.00
_cell.angle_gamma   90.00
#
_symmetry.space_group_name_H-M   'P 1'
#
loop_
_entity.id
_entity.type
_entity.pdbx_description
1 polymer ?
#
loop_
_entity_poly.entity_id
_entity_poly.type
_entity_poly.pdbx_seq_one_letter_code
_entity_poly.pdbx_strand_id
1 'polypeptide(L)'
;MTTSNGVNLGLLIIFITLLGYIGNWINWRYLNYKLTHLLYFIGAFVHETSHALACLLTGARITEYNIFSRQPRVVYSPNPRLPLIGRLLISLAPLIGGLLFLFLINHYWLSGYFNLPQVSDWRDIPLIPLGLLSQINLLGWQSWVMILLFLNVGAMIGPSVKDLKNIWPVFPVFFFVKSPLLINFAFLVIGLILTNIIIQFFLILLINLIKIVKKIYHFS
;
A
#
# COMPACT_ATOMS: atom_id res chain seq x y z
N MET A 1 -11.53 11.03 24.19
CA MET A 1 -11.66 10.15 23.01
C MET A 1 -13.02 10.42 22.39
N THR A 2 -13.07 11.27 21.37
CA THR A 2 -14.26 11.42 20.52
C THR A 2 -14.39 10.14 19.71
N THR A 3 -15.45 9.38 19.97
CA THR A 3 -15.77 8.20 19.15
C THR A 3 -16.01 8.68 17.73
N SER A 4 -15.38 8.02 16.75
CA SER A 4 -15.62 8.23 15.31
C SER A 4 -17.06 7.85 14.98
N ASN A 5 -18.01 8.70 15.36
CA ASN A 5 -19.43 8.41 15.30
C ASN A 5 -19.84 8.30 13.83
N GLY A 6 -20.04 7.08 13.35
CA GLY A 6 -20.68 6.78 12.07
C GLY A 6 -19.79 6.16 10.99
N VAL A 7 -18.46 6.06 11.18
CA VAL A 7 -17.60 5.48 10.15
C VAL A 7 -17.61 3.97 10.22
N ASN A 8 -17.97 3.34 9.10
CA ASN A 8 -18.10 1.90 8.97
C ASN A 8 -16.83 1.29 8.36
N LEU A 9 -16.25 0.27 9.00
CA LEU A 9 -15.03 -0.37 8.52
C LEU A 9 -15.20 -0.98 7.11
N GLY A 10 -16.38 -1.54 6.79
CA GLY A 10 -16.71 -2.03 5.46
C GLY A 10 -16.61 -0.94 4.38
N LEU A 11 -17.12 0.27 4.66
CA LEU A 11 -16.98 1.42 3.75
C LEU A 11 -15.51 1.82 3.57
N LEU A 12 -14.72 1.80 4.65
CA LEU A 12 -13.28 2.10 4.56
C LEU A 12 -12.53 1.08 3.71
N ILE A 13 -12.85 -0.21 3.82
CA ILE A 13 -12.24 -1.26 2.98
C ILE A 13 -12.59 -1.06 1.51
N ILE A 14 -13.83 -0.67 1.18
CA ILE A 14 -14.21 -0.29 -0.19
C ILE A 14 -13.35 0.86 -0.67
N PHE A 15 -13.19 1.90 0.16
CA PHE A 15 -12.41 3.07 -0.20
C PHE A 15 -10.92 2.73 -0.41
N ILE A 16 -10.32 1.91 0.46
CA ILE A 16 -8.95 1.38 0.29
C ILE A 16 -8.82 0.65 -1.04
N THR A 17 -9.79 -0.21 -1.37
CA THR A 17 -9.78 -1.00 -2.60
C THR A 17 -9.89 -0.11 -3.85
N LEU A 18 -10.81 0.87 -3.83
CA LEU A 18 -11.00 1.82 -4.92
C LEU A 18 -9.76 2.69 -5.13
N LEU A 19 -9.19 3.24 -4.06
CA LEU A 19 -7.98 4.06 -4.15
C LEU A 19 -6.78 3.25 -4.63
N GLY A 20 -6.60 2.02 -4.12
CA GLY A 20 -5.55 1.11 -4.58
C GLY A 20 -5.68 0.81 -6.08
N TYR A 21 -6.91 0.55 -6.55
CA TYR A 21 -7.18 0.36 -7.97
C TYR A 21 -6.87 1.61 -8.80
N ILE A 22 -7.27 2.80 -8.34
CA ILE A 22 -6.99 4.08 -9.01
C ILE A 22 -5.48 4.32 -9.10
N GLY A 23 -4.73 4.13 -8.02
CA GLY A 23 -3.27 4.30 -8.02
C GLY A 23 -2.60 3.36 -9.03
N ASN A 24 -3.01 2.09 -9.06
CA ASN A 24 -2.48 1.14 -10.05
C ASN A 24 -2.87 1.52 -11.49
N TRP A 25 -4.10 1.98 -11.70
CA TRP A 25 -4.57 2.44 -13.02
C TRP A 25 -3.78 3.65 -13.53
N ILE A 26 -3.49 4.64 -12.66
CA ILE A 26 -2.65 5.80 -12.99
C ILE A 26 -1.26 5.34 -13.44
N ASN A 27 -0.64 4.44 -12.67
CA ASN A 27 0.68 3.91 -13.02
C ASN A 27 0.68 3.23 -14.38
N TRP A 28 -0.30 2.34 -14.64
CA TRP A 28 -0.38 1.63 -15.90
C TRP A 28 -0.65 2.53 -17.10
N ARG A 29 -1.44 3.60 -16.91
CA ARG A 29 -1.82 4.53 -17.97
C ARG A 29 -0.70 5.49 -18.36
N TYR A 30 0.07 5.98 -17.38
CA TYR A 30 0.99 7.11 -17.59
C TYR A 30 2.47 6.75 -17.42
N LEU A 31 2.80 5.68 -16.69
CA LEU A 31 4.18 5.24 -16.51
C LEU A 31 4.49 4.03 -17.41
N ASN A 32 5.74 3.96 -17.88
CA ASN A 32 6.20 2.79 -18.62
C ASN A 32 6.28 1.60 -17.66
N TYR A 33 5.90 0.41 -18.14
CA TYR A 33 6.02 -0.84 -17.43
C TYR A 33 7.40 -1.07 -16.79
N LYS A 34 8.50 -0.81 -17.51
CA LYS A 34 9.86 -1.00 -16.96
C LYS A 34 10.14 -0.10 -15.75
N LEU A 35 9.72 1.17 -15.85
CA LEU A 35 9.91 2.14 -14.80
C LEU A 35 9.04 1.80 -13.58
N THR A 36 7.80 1.39 -13.83
CA THR A 36 6.88 0.92 -12.79
C THR A 36 7.50 -0.30 -12.08
N HIS A 37 7.90 -1.34 -12.80
CA HIS A 37 8.47 -2.54 -12.19
C HIS A 37 9.69 -2.22 -11.30
N LEU A 38 10.59 -1.35 -11.75
CA LEU A 38 11.74 -0.90 -10.95
C LEU A 38 11.33 -0.13 -9.70
N LEU A 39 10.42 0.85 -9.84
CA LEU A 39 10.04 1.74 -8.74
C LEU A 39 9.23 1.03 -7.65
N TYR A 40 8.43 0.02 -8.02
CA TYR A 40 7.54 -0.70 -7.13
C TYR A 40 8.10 -2.05 -6.65
N PHE A 41 9.34 -2.40 -7.04
CA PHE A 41 9.91 -3.71 -6.76
C PHE A 41 9.96 -4.04 -5.26
N ILE A 42 10.39 -3.08 -4.43
CA ILE A 42 10.50 -3.28 -2.98
C ILE A 42 9.12 -3.54 -2.37
N GLY A 43 8.11 -2.78 -2.78
CA GLY A 43 6.74 -2.97 -2.33
C GLY A 43 6.20 -4.34 -2.72
N ALA A 44 6.39 -4.75 -3.97
CA ALA A 44 5.99 -6.07 -4.45
C ALA A 44 6.73 -7.21 -3.72
N PHE A 45 8.02 -7.03 -3.45
CA PHE A 45 8.80 -7.99 -2.67
C PHE A 45 8.22 -8.17 -1.27
N VAL A 46 7.92 -7.07 -0.55
CA VAL A 46 7.31 -7.13 0.79
C VAL A 46 5.91 -7.74 0.72
N HIS A 47 5.12 -7.39 -0.30
CA HIS A 47 3.77 -7.92 -0.52
C HIS A 47 3.77 -9.45 -0.64
N GLU A 48 4.55 -9.99 -1.58
CA GLU A 48 4.61 -11.43 -1.83
C GLU A 48 5.28 -12.19 -0.67
N THR A 49 6.28 -11.59 -0.03
CA THR A 49 6.89 -12.18 1.18
C THR A 49 5.89 -12.29 2.32
N SER A 50 5.00 -11.30 2.47
CA SER A 50 3.94 -11.34 3.49
C SER A 50 2.96 -12.48 3.24
N HIS A 51 2.56 -12.70 1.97
CA HIS A 51 1.78 -13.87 1.57
C HIS A 51 2.48 -15.18 1.92
N ALA A 52 3.77 -15.30 1.59
CA ALA A 52 4.56 -16.48 1.88
C ALA A 52 4.64 -16.78 3.38
N LEU A 53 4.91 -15.77 4.21
CA LEU A 53 4.95 -15.91 5.67
C LEU A 53 3.60 -16.35 6.23
N ALA A 54 2.50 -15.75 5.78
CA ALA A 54 1.17 -16.17 6.21
C ALA A 54 0.81 -17.58 5.74
N CYS A 55 1.26 -17.99 4.55
CA CYS A 55 1.12 -19.38 4.09
C CYS A 55 1.82 -20.36 5.05
N LEU A 56 3.05 -20.05 5.45
CA LEU A 56 3.80 -20.88 6.41
C LEU A 56 3.08 -20.97 7.77
N LEU A 57 2.60 -19.84 8.30
CA LEU A 57 1.89 -19.78 9.59
C LEU A 57 0.55 -20.52 9.57
N THR A 58 -0.16 -20.50 8.45
CA THR A 58 -1.48 -21.14 8.29
C THR A 58 -1.37 -22.59 7.78
N GLY A 59 -0.15 -23.07 7.55
CA GLY A 59 0.12 -24.40 7.02
C GLY A 59 -0.30 -24.60 5.56
N ALA A 60 -0.44 -23.52 4.79
CA ALA A 60 -0.65 -23.58 3.35
C ALA A 60 0.67 -23.95 2.64
N ARG A 61 0.61 -24.91 1.71
CA ARG A 61 1.77 -25.30 0.92
C ARG A 61 2.01 -24.31 -0.21
N ILE A 62 3.15 -23.63 -0.20
CA ILE A 62 3.62 -22.78 -1.30
C ILE A 62 4.10 -23.70 -2.43
N THR A 63 3.55 -23.50 -3.62
CA THR A 63 3.91 -24.28 -4.82
C THR A 63 4.83 -23.49 -5.76
N GLU A 64 4.72 -22.18 -5.76
CA GLU A 64 5.57 -21.29 -6.56
C GLU A 64 5.80 -19.98 -5.79
N TYR A 65 7.04 -19.50 -5.80
CA TYR A 65 7.41 -18.21 -5.25
C TYR A 65 8.31 -17.51 -6.25
N ASN A 66 7.76 -16.52 -6.97
CA ASN A 66 8.47 -15.84 -8.04
C ASN A 66 8.28 -14.33 -7.93
N ILE A 67 9.30 -13.64 -7.42
CA ILE A 67 9.27 -12.19 -7.22
C ILE A 67 9.89 -11.44 -8.41
N PHE A 68 10.86 -12.05 -9.09
CA PHE A 68 11.60 -11.41 -10.19
C PHE A 68 10.90 -11.52 -11.55
N SER A 69 9.75 -12.18 -11.59
CA SER A 69 8.91 -12.24 -12.78
C SER A 69 8.30 -10.88 -13.12
N ARG A 70 7.77 -10.80 -14.34
CA ARG A 70 6.99 -9.64 -14.80
C ARG A 70 5.76 -9.35 -13.93
N GLN A 71 5.22 -10.38 -13.29
CA GLN A 71 4.12 -10.31 -12.35
C GLN A 71 4.53 -11.09 -11.11
N PRO A 72 5.10 -10.41 -10.09
CA PRO A 72 5.44 -11.03 -8.82
C PRO A 72 4.23 -11.80 -8.29
N ARG A 73 4.44 -13.04 -7.83
CA ARG A 73 3.36 -13.88 -7.33
C ARG A 73 3.84 -14.97 -6.38
N VAL A 74 3.03 -15.24 -5.37
CA VAL A 74 3.04 -16.48 -4.59
C VAL A 74 1.84 -17.35 -4.97
N VAL A 75 2.11 -18.55 -5.46
CA VAL A 75 1.09 -19.57 -5.68
C VAL A 75 1.13 -20.53 -4.51
N TYR A 76 -0.04 -20.76 -3.92
CA TYR A 76 -0.21 -21.64 -2.77
C TYR A 76 -1.44 -22.53 -2.98
N SER A 77 -1.43 -23.67 -2.30
CA SER A 77 -2.51 -24.65 -2.38
C SER A 77 -3.84 -24.05 -1.91
N PRO A 78 -4.97 -24.36 -2.59
CA PRO A 78 -6.27 -23.76 -2.26
C PRO A 78 -6.78 -24.14 -0.88
N ASN A 79 -6.22 -25.19 -0.26
CA ASN A 79 -6.66 -25.74 1.02
C ASN A 79 -5.58 -25.54 2.09
N PRO A 80 -5.52 -24.36 2.74
CA PRO A 80 -4.76 -24.21 3.98
C PRO A 80 -5.37 -25.12 5.05
N ARG A 81 -4.58 -25.47 6.08
CA ARG A 81 -5.06 -26.31 7.20
C ARG A 81 -6.31 -25.70 7.87
N LEU A 82 -6.40 -24.37 7.86
CA LEU A 82 -7.58 -23.60 8.28
C LEU A 82 -8.24 -22.95 7.06
N PRO A 83 -9.27 -23.56 6.44
CA PRO A 83 -9.75 -23.16 5.12
C PRO A 83 -10.33 -21.74 5.05
N LEU A 84 -11.06 -21.29 6.09
CA LEU A 84 -11.64 -19.94 6.11
C LEU A 84 -10.66 -18.91 6.69
N ILE A 85 -10.23 -19.14 7.94
CA ILE A 85 -9.35 -18.21 8.68
C ILE A 85 -7.99 -18.08 7.98
N GLY A 86 -7.41 -19.20 7.51
CA GLY A 86 -6.12 -19.18 6.83
C GLY A 86 -6.16 -18.37 5.53
N ARG A 87 -7.22 -18.50 4.72
CA ARG A 87 -7.38 -17.69 3.50
C ARG A 87 -7.52 -16.20 3.82
N LEU A 88 -8.26 -15.85 4.87
CA LEU A 88 -8.39 -14.47 5.32
C LEU A 88 -7.05 -13.90 5.80
N LEU A 89 -6.31 -14.65 6.63
CA LEU A 89 -5.00 -14.23 7.14
C LEU A 89 -3.99 -14.04 6.02
N ILE A 90 -3.94 -14.97 5.06
CA ILE A 90 -3.07 -14.83 3.87
C ILE A 90 -3.44 -13.56 3.10
N SER A 91 -4.73 -13.34 2.85
CA SER A 91 -5.19 -12.19 2.05
C SER A 91 -4.97 -10.83 2.73
N LEU A 92 -4.98 -10.80 4.06
CA LEU A 92 -4.65 -9.60 4.85
C LEU A 92 -3.15 -9.48 5.16
N ALA A 93 -2.34 -10.49 4.85
CA ALA A 93 -0.92 -10.50 5.21
C ALA A 93 -0.14 -9.33 4.60
N PRO A 94 -0.33 -8.93 3.33
CA PRO A 94 0.40 -7.79 2.77
C PRO A 94 0.08 -6.45 3.45
N LEU A 95 -1.16 -6.27 3.92
CA LEU A 95 -1.56 -5.09 4.68
C LEU A 95 -0.75 -5.00 5.98
N ILE A 96 -0.72 -6.10 6.75
CA ILE A 96 -0.03 -6.17 8.03
C ILE A 96 1.49 -6.10 7.83
N GLY A 97 2.01 -6.91 6.92
CA GLY A 97 3.45 -6.99 6.63
C GLY A 97 4.00 -5.68 6.06
N GLY A 98 3.24 -4.99 5.21
CA GLY A 98 3.60 -3.68 4.70
C GLY A 98 3.65 -2.60 5.79
N LEU A 99 2.63 -2.53 6.65
CA LEU A 99 2.63 -1.60 7.78
C LEU A 99 3.76 -1.89 8.77
N LEU A 100 4.00 -3.17 9.08
CA LEU A 100 5.11 -3.59 9.93
C LEU A 100 6.46 -3.23 9.30
N PHE A 101 6.63 -3.46 8.00
CA PHE A 101 7.85 -3.09 7.29
C PHE A 101 8.12 -1.59 7.38
N LEU A 102 7.12 -0.74 7.11
CA LEU A 102 7.27 0.71 7.26
C LEU A 102 7.64 1.12 8.68
N PHE A 103 6.98 0.52 9.67
CA PHE A 103 7.28 0.78 11.08
C PHE A 103 8.73 0.42 11.43
N LEU A 104 9.19 -0.77 11.05
CA LEU A 104 10.55 -1.23 11.35
C LEU A 104 11.61 -0.36 10.66
N ILE A 105 11.42 -0.03 9.38
CA ILE A 105 12.34 0.85 8.66
C ILE A 105 12.38 2.24 9.31
N ASN A 106 11.22 2.80 9.65
CA ASN A 106 11.18 4.11 10.32
C ASN A 106 11.89 4.09 11.68
N HIS A 107 11.61 3.07 12.49
CA HIS A 107 12.15 2.96 13.84
C HIS A 107 13.67 2.71 13.83
N TYR A 108 14.13 1.74 13.06
CA TYR A 108 15.53 1.30 13.11
C TYR A 108 16.47 2.03 12.16
N TRP A 109 15.99 2.48 11.00
CA TRP A 109 16.83 3.12 9.99
C TRP A 109 16.60 4.62 9.87
N LEU A 110 15.35 5.07 9.97
CA LEU A 110 15.05 6.49 9.89
C LEU A 110 15.05 7.19 11.25
N SER A 111 15.37 6.47 12.33
CA SER A 111 15.44 7.03 13.70
C SER A 111 14.16 7.78 14.12
N GLY A 112 12.99 7.30 13.68
CA GLY A 112 11.71 7.93 13.98
C GLY A 112 11.42 9.22 13.20
N TYR A 113 12.08 9.42 12.05
CA TYR A 113 11.87 10.59 11.18
C TYR A 113 10.40 10.78 10.77
N PHE A 114 9.69 9.66 10.55
CA PHE A 114 8.31 9.65 10.11
C PHE A 114 7.35 9.57 11.31
N ASN A 115 6.64 10.67 11.55
CA ASN A 115 5.57 10.73 12.53
C ASN A 115 4.23 10.60 11.84
N LEU A 116 3.43 9.64 12.31
CA LEU A 116 2.07 9.47 11.82
C LEU A 116 1.16 10.53 12.43
N PRO A 117 0.39 11.26 11.61
CA PRO A 117 -0.64 12.15 12.13
C PRO A 117 -1.64 11.30 12.91
N GLN A 118 -2.00 11.77 14.10
CA GLN A 118 -3.09 11.16 14.84
C GLN A 118 -4.40 11.51 14.15
N VAL A 119 -5.12 10.49 13.69
CA VAL A 119 -6.37 10.64 12.97
C VAL A 119 -7.47 10.01 13.79
N SER A 120 -8.49 10.80 14.11
CA SER A 120 -9.64 10.34 14.88
C SER A 120 -10.96 10.47 14.13
N ASP A 121 -11.02 11.32 13.10
CA ASP A 121 -12.22 11.54 12.28
C ASP A 121 -11.89 11.28 10.79
N TRP A 122 -12.87 10.81 10.03
CA TRP A 122 -12.74 10.62 8.58
C TRP A 122 -12.47 11.93 7.84
N ARG A 123 -12.89 13.06 8.43
CA ARG A 123 -12.64 14.41 7.91
C ARG A 123 -11.15 14.76 7.86
N ASP A 124 -10.33 14.08 8.66
CA ASP A 124 -8.89 14.33 8.71
C ASP A 124 -8.14 13.51 7.64
N ILE A 125 -8.79 12.56 6.95
CA ILE A 125 -8.15 11.72 5.92
C ILE A 125 -7.40 12.56 4.87
N PRO A 126 -7.96 13.65 4.31
CA PRO A 126 -7.26 14.48 3.33
C PRO A 126 -6.05 15.23 3.90
N LEU A 127 -5.97 15.39 5.22
CA LEU A 127 -4.85 16.05 5.90
C LEU A 127 -3.68 15.07 6.10
N ILE A 128 -3.91 13.76 6.07
CA ILE A 128 -2.85 12.76 6.26
C ILE A 128 -1.73 12.96 5.24
N PRO A 129 -1.98 12.98 3.91
CA PRO A 129 -0.90 13.17 2.95
C PRO A 129 -0.15 14.49 3.14
N LEU A 130 -0.85 15.57 3.48
CA LEU A 130 -0.22 16.86 3.76
C LEU A 130 0.72 16.77 4.97
N GLY A 131 0.29 16.10 6.04
CA GLY A 131 1.10 15.86 7.23
C GLY A 131 2.30 14.94 6.97
N LEU A 132 2.19 13.97 6.06
CA LEU A 132 3.32 13.10 5.69
C LEU A 132 4.31 13.83 4.78
N LEU A 133 3.81 14.59 3.80
CA LEU A 133 4.64 15.31 2.84
C LEU A 133 5.31 16.54 3.44
N SER A 134 4.72 17.19 4.46
CA SER A 134 5.34 18.33 5.15
C SER A 134 6.61 17.96 5.94
N GLN A 135 6.79 16.67 6.25
CA GLN A 135 7.98 16.15 6.93
C GLN A 135 9.15 15.97 5.96
N ILE A 136 8.95 16.13 4.64
CA ILE A 136 10.00 15.94 3.64
C ILE A 136 10.97 17.13 3.64
N ASN A 137 12.21 16.87 4.05
CA ASN A 137 13.36 17.74 3.81
C ASN A 137 14.22 17.14 2.68
N LEU A 138 14.13 17.69 1.47
CA LEU A 138 14.84 17.19 0.28
C LEU A 138 16.38 17.19 0.41
N LEU A 139 16.95 17.90 1.39
CA LEU A 139 18.39 17.85 1.68
C LEU A 139 18.79 16.63 2.54
N GLY A 140 17.84 16.03 3.25
CA GLY A 140 18.06 14.85 4.09
C GLY A 140 17.89 13.55 3.31
N TRP A 141 18.82 12.61 3.47
CA TRP A 141 18.74 11.30 2.83
C TRP A 141 17.51 10.48 3.29
N GLN A 142 17.05 10.69 4.54
CA GLN A 142 15.86 10.03 5.09
C GLN A 142 14.61 10.34 4.29
N SER A 143 14.49 11.59 3.80
CA SER A 143 13.38 12.00 2.96
C SER A 143 13.34 11.27 1.62
N TRP A 144 14.51 11.02 1.01
CA TRP A 144 14.60 10.26 -0.23
C TRP A 144 14.17 8.80 -0.02
N VAL A 145 14.60 8.18 1.08
CA VAL A 145 14.14 6.84 1.46
C VAL A 145 12.63 6.85 1.70
N MET A 146 12.10 7.86 2.40
CA MET A 146 10.67 7.97 2.69
C MET A 146 9.83 8.16 1.42
N ILE A 147 10.25 9.03 0.49
CA ILE A 147 9.61 9.19 -0.83
C ILE A 147 9.58 7.85 -1.56
N LEU A 148 10.70 7.12 -1.56
CA LEU A 148 10.79 5.81 -2.17
C LEU A 148 9.83 4.80 -1.51
N LEU A 149 9.74 4.79 -0.17
CA LEU A 149 8.81 3.94 0.56
C LEU A 149 7.35 4.29 0.25
N PHE A 150 6.99 5.58 0.26
CA PHE A 150 5.63 6.02 -0.09
C PHE A 150 5.28 5.70 -1.53
N LEU A 151 6.23 5.79 -2.45
CA LEU A 151 6.03 5.33 -3.83
C LEU A 151 5.76 3.82 -3.87
N ASN A 152 6.36 3.03 -2.98
CA ASN A 152 6.16 1.58 -2.92
C ASN A 152 4.89 1.14 -2.16
N VAL A 153 4.26 2.02 -1.36
CA VAL A 153 3.09 1.66 -0.54
C VAL A 153 1.97 1.01 -1.35
N GLY A 154 1.64 1.57 -2.52
CA GLY A 154 0.55 1.04 -3.34
C GLY A 154 0.74 -0.42 -3.71
N ALA A 155 1.97 -0.81 -4.10
CA ALA A 155 2.30 -2.20 -4.42
C ALA A 155 2.47 -3.09 -3.18
N MET A 156 2.84 -2.50 -2.04
CA MET A 156 3.07 -3.22 -0.79
C MET A 156 1.77 -3.59 -0.09
N ILE A 157 0.85 -2.63 0.04
CA ILE A 157 -0.35 -2.74 0.88
C ILE A 157 -1.62 -2.93 0.04
N GLY A 158 -1.63 -2.51 -1.23
CA GLY A 158 -2.79 -2.59 -2.10
C GLY A 158 -3.27 -4.04 -2.28
N PRO A 159 -4.56 -4.33 -2.01
CA PRO A 159 -5.06 -5.69 -2.13
C PRO A 159 -5.12 -6.13 -3.59
N SER A 160 -4.68 -7.37 -3.86
CA SER A 160 -4.85 -7.95 -5.20
C SER A 160 -6.30 -8.39 -5.44
N VAL A 161 -6.66 -8.62 -6.70
CA VAL A 161 -7.99 -9.17 -7.06
C VAL A 161 -8.23 -10.53 -6.39
N LYS A 162 -7.17 -11.33 -6.20
CA LYS A 162 -7.24 -12.62 -5.52
C LYS A 162 -7.52 -12.44 -4.03
N ASP A 163 -6.88 -11.46 -3.39
CA ASP A 163 -7.07 -11.15 -1.97
C ASP A 163 -8.50 -10.67 -1.69
N LEU A 164 -9.04 -9.80 -2.56
CA LEU A 164 -10.41 -9.32 -2.46
C LEU A 164 -11.43 -10.46 -2.58
N LYS A 165 -11.22 -11.40 -3.50
CA LYS A 165 -12.10 -12.58 -3.65
C LYS A 165 -12.10 -13.45 -2.40
N ASN A 166 -10.95 -13.60 -1.75
CA ASN A 166 -10.83 -14.37 -0.52
C ASN A 166 -11.44 -13.67 0.70
N ILE A 167 -11.42 -12.34 0.72
CA ILE A 167 -12.00 -11.53 1.80
C ILE A 167 -13.53 -11.39 1.64
N TRP A 168 -14.05 -11.47 0.42
CA TRP A 168 -15.46 -11.27 0.09
C TRP A 168 -16.47 -12.02 1.00
N PRO A 169 -16.28 -13.29 1.37
CA PRO A 169 -17.23 -13.99 2.25
C PRO A 169 -17.36 -13.37 3.65
N VAL A 170 -16.31 -12.70 4.13
CA VAL A 170 -16.27 -12.06 5.46
C VAL A 170 -16.61 -10.57 5.35
N PHE A 171 -16.69 -10.02 4.14
CA PHE A 171 -16.91 -8.60 3.90
C PHE A 171 -18.17 -8.03 4.57
N PRO A 172 -19.34 -8.70 4.60
CA PRO A 172 -20.52 -8.21 5.31
C PRO A 172 -20.28 -8.00 6.82
N VAL A 173 -19.40 -8.81 7.43
CA VAL A 173 -19.07 -8.70 8.86
C VAL A 173 -18.40 -7.37 9.17
N PHE A 174 -17.56 -6.85 8.25
CA PHE A 174 -16.89 -5.57 8.45
C PHE A 174 -17.84 -4.39 8.56
N PHE A 175 -19.10 -4.51 8.11
CA PHE A 175 -20.11 -3.47 8.35
C PHE A 175 -20.54 -3.35 9.80
N PHE A 176 -20.32 -4.38 10.61
CA PHE A 176 -20.74 -4.40 12.01
C PHE A 176 -19.56 -4.23 12.98
N VAL A 177 -18.33 -4.25 12.47
CA VAL A 177 -17.12 -4.06 13.27
C VAL A 177 -16.93 -2.59 13.62
N LYS A 178 -17.03 -2.26 14.92
CA LYS A 178 -16.84 -0.91 15.48
C LYS A 178 -15.58 -0.80 16.34
N SER A 179 -14.46 -1.34 15.85
CA SER A 179 -13.18 -1.26 16.57
C SER A 179 -12.46 0.06 16.26
N PRO A 180 -12.22 0.96 17.24
CA PRO A 180 -11.49 2.21 17.01
C PRO A 180 -10.09 1.97 16.46
N LEU A 181 -9.44 0.89 16.91
CA LEU A 181 -8.12 0.49 16.44
C LEU A 181 -8.13 0.15 14.95
N LEU A 182 -9.08 -0.67 14.49
CA LEU A 182 -9.18 -1.04 13.07
C LEU A 182 -9.55 0.15 12.18
N ILE A 183 -10.39 1.06 12.68
CA ILE A 183 -10.74 2.30 11.98
C ILE A 183 -9.51 3.20 11.80
N ASN A 184 -8.72 3.39 12.87
CA ASN A 184 -7.49 4.19 12.79
C ASN A 184 -6.46 3.56 11.83
N PHE A 185 -6.30 2.24 11.84
CA PHE A 185 -5.47 1.53 10.86
C PHE A 185 -5.98 1.73 9.44
N ALA A 186 -7.28 1.66 9.22
CA ALA A 186 -7.86 1.89 7.91
C ALA A 186 -7.63 3.34 7.43
N PHE A 187 -7.81 4.34 8.29
CA PHE A 187 -7.47 5.74 7.97
C PHE A 187 -6.01 5.92 7.59
N LEU A 188 -5.10 5.30 8.36
CA LEU A 188 -3.68 5.30 8.05
C LEU A 188 -3.40 4.73 6.65
N VAL A 189 -3.96 3.56 6.34
CA VAL A 189 -3.77 2.90 5.04
C VAL A 189 -4.31 3.76 3.91
N ILE A 190 -5.49 4.35 4.07
CA ILE A 190 -6.07 5.30 3.11
C ILE A 190 -5.12 6.48 2.90
N GLY A 191 -4.63 7.09 3.99
CA GLY A 191 -3.71 8.23 3.93
C GLY A 191 -2.39 7.89 3.22
N LEU A 192 -1.83 6.71 3.48
CA LEU A 192 -0.62 6.26 2.80
C LEU A 192 -0.86 6.00 1.29
N ILE A 193 -2.00 5.43 0.90
CA ILE A 193 -2.37 5.23 -0.51
C ILE A 193 -2.60 6.59 -1.20
N LEU A 194 -3.27 7.54 -0.55
CA LEU A 194 -3.44 8.90 -1.08
C LEU A 194 -2.09 9.59 -1.26
N THR A 195 -1.18 9.46 -0.30
CA THR A 195 0.19 9.98 -0.38
C THR A 195 0.92 9.38 -1.58
N ASN A 196 0.81 8.06 -1.77
CA ASN A 196 1.35 7.36 -2.92
C ASN A 196 0.82 7.93 -4.26
N ILE A 197 -0.49 8.13 -4.37
CA ILE A 197 -1.13 8.70 -5.57
C ILE A 197 -0.63 10.13 -5.85
N ILE A 198 -0.50 10.97 -4.82
CA ILE A 198 0.00 12.34 -4.97
C ILE A 198 1.44 12.33 -5.49
N ILE A 199 2.32 11.51 -4.91
CA ILE A 199 3.72 11.39 -5.35
C ILE A 199 3.78 10.87 -6.79
N GLN A 200 2.96 9.87 -7.16
CA GLN A 200 2.85 9.38 -8.54
C GLN A 200 2.47 10.49 -9.52
N PHE A 201 1.49 11.31 -9.15
CA PHE A 201 1.06 12.43 -9.98
C PHE A 201 2.21 13.42 -10.24
N PHE A 202 2.94 13.81 -9.20
CA PHE A 202 4.13 14.67 -9.35
C PHE A 202 5.22 14.02 -10.20
N LEU A 203 5.48 12.72 -10.02
CA LEU A 203 6.45 11.98 -10.83
C LEU A 203 6.05 11.98 -12.32
N ILE A 204 4.77 11.77 -12.63
CA ILE A 204 4.25 11.80 -14.01
C ILE A 204 4.43 13.19 -14.62
N LEU A 205 4.09 14.25 -13.88
CA LEU A 205 4.30 15.63 -14.33
C LEU A 205 5.77 15.91 -14.62
N LEU A 206 6.68 15.50 -13.73
CA LEU A 206 8.11 15.67 -13.90
C LEU A 206 8.64 14.94 -15.16
N ILE A 207 8.22 13.69 -15.36
CA ILE A 207 8.61 12.91 -16.55
C ILE A 207 8.11 13.60 -17.83
N ASN A 208 6.89 14.11 -17.84
CA ASN A 208 6.33 14.81 -19.00
C ASN A 208 7.06 16.13 -19.26
N LEU A 209 7.42 16.89 -18.23
CA LEU A 209 8.23 18.10 -18.35
C LEU A 209 9.60 17.79 -18.98
N ILE A 210 10.29 16.76 -18.50
CA ILE A 210 11.58 16.33 -19.05
C ILE A 210 11.46 15.96 -20.54
N LYS A 211 10.39 15.27 -20.94
CA LYS A 211 10.14 14.94 -22.35
C LYS A 211 9.94 16.19 -23.21
N ILE A 212 9.20 17.18 -22.71
CA ILE A 212 8.97 18.45 -23.41
C ILE A 212 10.30 19.20 -23.59
N VAL A 213 11.09 19.33 -22.52
CA VAL A 213 12.40 19.99 -22.57
C VAL A 213 13.34 19.32 -23.55
N LYS A 214 13.44 17.98 -23.52
CA LYS A 214 14.26 17.23 -24.49
C LYS A 214 13.81 17.45 -25.93
N LYS A 215 12.50 17.56 -26.18
CA LYS A 215 11.97 17.85 -27.52
C LYS A 215 12.40 19.24 -27.99
N ILE A 216 12.39 20.25 -27.12
CA ILE A 216 12.81 21.62 -27.49
C ILE A 216 14.30 21.64 -27.88
N TYR A 217 15.17 21.02 -27.08
CA TYR A 217 16.62 21.01 -27.32
C TYR A 217 17.06 20.17 -28.53
N HIS A 218 16.27 19.18 -28.97
CA HIS A 218 16.61 18.39 -30.16
C HIS A 218 16.18 19.06 -31.48
N PHE A 219 15.34 20.10 -31.42
CA PHE A 219 14.87 20.88 -32.56
C PHE A 219 15.59 22.24 -32.70
N SER A 220 16.58 22.52 -31.84
CA SER A 220 17.49 23.68 -31.91
C SER A 220 18.89 23.21 -32.28
#